data_AF-A0AA39FSF4-F1
#
_entry.id   AF-A0AA39FSF4-F1
#
_cell.length_a   1.000
_cell.length_b   1.000
_cell.length_c   1.000
_cell.angle_alpha   90.00
_cell.angle_beta   90.00
_cell.angle_gamma   90.00
#
_symmetry.space_group_name_H-M   'P 1'
#
loop_
_entity.id
_entity.type
_entity.pdbx_description
1 polymer ?
#
loop_
_entity_poly.entity_id
_entity_poly.type
_entity_poly.pdbx_seq_one_letter_code
_entity_poly.pdbx_strand_id
1 'polypeptide(L)'
;MPPKKKKGKGSKLARMSEEEKLRYLQHRAEIELEAKRRKQQLIAAFTKNKLKREEAFARLNLAKINEQWRFHLRQLKCKELYDNLEYLWKYFDTALRAKTALIDQLYEKLNTADIDHRKLQSSHIKMIDKFINNHRLRLDKLHQYYEKSLMEIKIDELNEMNCAENLLKESCKHIEIICYAENIFIENKLMKTKIRNAINTNTIEYSKMEDKLFIEKEIGNKIEDLWLELNNIIMDYQKKTDDKRKHYDILVEQDLMYQHEAARFPGLQSQLIHTIESLKYHENILTITRDKTVSELLNEIEMSNKQIYKLRQDILMNQTVNEIQLKRQTIISGSVIEYLKKLKQKSASLMMLMKMCSNYEHLFVIINKYSNYCGENSNEENIYCVMNPYDKLENFWQQYNYIKTENYLIKTDYNQLVVENKKLRDSLRAYLVAIARVPNTNSTNYNLI
;
A
#
# COMPACT_ATOMS: atom_id res chain seq x y z
N MET A 1 -63.08 87.53 1.01
CA MET A 1 -64.45 87.88 1.46
C MET A 1 -64.66 87.33 2.87
N PRO A 2 -65.42 88.01 3.76
CA PRO A 2 -65.56 87.61 5.16
C PRO A 2 -66.47 86.37 5.35
N PRO A 3 -66.30 85.58 6.43
CA PRO A 3 -67.19 84.48 6.73
C PRO A 3 -68.59 85.02 7.09
N LYS A 4 -69.59 84.69 6.27
CA LYS A 4 -71.00 85.03 6.55
C LYS A 4 -71.41 84.44 7.90
N LYS A 5 -71.62 85.29 8.91
CA LYS A 5 -72.12 84.91 10.25
C LYS A 5 -73.38 84.04 10.07
N LYS A 6 -73.30 82.76 10.47
CA LYS A 6 -74.48 81.89 10.51
C LYS A 6 -75.46 82.46 11.54
N LYS A 7 -76.55 83.09 11.07
CA LYS A 7 -77.66 83.54 11.92
C LYS A 7 -78.09 82.36 12.82
N GLY A 8 -78.15 82.60 14.13
CA GLY A 8 -78.41 81.55 15.10
C GLY A 8 -79.78 80.89 14.88
N LYS A 9 -79.85 79.56 14.91
CA LYS A 9 -81.12 78.81 14.93
C LYS A 9 -81.82 78.85 16.30
N GLY A 10 -81.63 79.94 17.06
CA GLY A 10 -82.22 80.20 18.38
C GLY A 10 -83.69 80.60 18.30
N SER A 11 -84.50 79.83 17.58
CA SER A 11 -85.95 80.10 17.42
C SER A 11 -86.82 78.85 17.22
N LYS A 12 -86.26 77.65 17.00
CA LYS A 12 -87.03 76.40 17.14
C LYS A 12 -87.07 75.90 18.59
N LEU A 13 -85.98 76.07 19.34
CA LEU A 13 -85.85 75.64 20.74
C LEU A 13 -86.83 76.33 21.72
N ALA A 14 -87.23 77.58 21.44
CA ALA A 14 -88.04 78.38 22.37
C ALA A 14 -89.56 78.09 22.28
N ARG A 15 -90.03 77.40 21.23
CA ARG A 15 -91.44 76.95 21.07
C ARG A 15 -91.59 75.43 21.23
N MET A 16 -90.55 74.77 21.73
CA MET A 16 -90.45 73.32 21.87
C MET A 16 -90.36 72.95 23.36
N SER A 17 -90.93 71.81 23.71
CA SER A 17 -90.89 71.23 25.07
C SER A 17 -89.44 70.98 25.51
N GLU A 18 -89.20 70.81 26.82
CA GLU A 18 -87.84 70.61 27.33
C GLU A 18 -87.20 69.31 26.80
N GLU A 19 -88.01 68.27 26.60
CA GLU A 19 -87.60 67.05 25.90
C GLU A 19 -87.10 67.31 24.47
N GLU A 20 -87.78 68.17 23.72
CA GLU A 20 -87.43 68.51 22.34
C GLU A 20 -86.16 69.38 22.27
N LYS A 21 -85.93 70.24 23.29
CA LYS A 21 -84.66 70.98 23.44
C LYS A 21 -83.49 70.01 23.68
N LEU A 22 -83.67 69.06 24.59
CA LEU A 22 -82.70 68.00 24.90
C LEU A 22 -82.38 67.18 23.65
N ARG A 23 -83.41 66.67 22.95
CA ARG A 23 -83.26 65.91 21.69
C ARG A 23 -82.48 66.69 20.63
N TYR A 24 -82.70 68.00 20.46
CA TYR A 24 -81.95 68.79 19.48
C TYR A 24 -80.47 69.00 19.85
N LEU A 25 -80.17 69.26 21.13
CA LEU A 25 -78.79 69.40 21.59
C LEU A 25 -78.04 68.07 21.53
N GLN A 26 -78.70 66.98 21.93
CA GLN A 26 -78.21 65.62 21.77
C GLN A 26 -77.89 65.29 20.30
N HIS A 27 -78.85 65.47 19.39
CA HIS A 27 -78.67 65.24 17.95
C HIS A 27 -77.54 66.09 17.35
N ARG A 28 -77.31 67.32 17.86
CA ARG A 28 -76.15 68.12 17.46
C ARG A 28 -74.82 67.55 18.00
N ALA A 29 -74.78 67.12 19.26
CA ALA A 29 -73.60 66.49 19.84
C ALA A 29 -73.26 65.18 19.12
N GLU A 30 -74.28 64.38 18.77
CA GLU A 30 -74.16 63.18 17.94
C GLU A 30 -73.56 63.50 16.57
N ILE A 31 -74.03 64.52 15.85
CA ILE A 31 -73.43 64.97 14.57
C ILE A 31 -71.97 65.43 14.74
N GLU A 32 -71.63 66.18 15.79
CA GLU A 32 -70.25 66.66 15.99
C GLU A 32 -69.30 65.54 16.43
N LEU A 33 -69.78 64.55 17.19
CA LEU A 33 -69.07 63.30 17.49
C LEU A 33 -68.92 62.43 16.24
N GLU A 34 -69.95 62.31 15.40
CA GLU A 34 -69.89 61.56 14.16
C GLU A 34 -68.90 62.20 13.16
N ALA A 35 -68.89 63.54 13.05
CA ALA A 35 -67.91 64.26 12.25
C ALA A 35 -66.46 64.05 12.74
N LYS A 36 -66.24 63.96 14.06
CA LYS A 36 -64.94 63.57 14.64
C LYS A 36 -64.59 62.11 14.31
N ARG A 37 -65.52 61.18 14.48
CA ARG A 37 -65.34 59.75 14.12
C ARG A 37 -65.01 59.58 12.64
N ARG A 38 -65.75 60.22 11.72
CA ARG A 38 -65.49 60.20 10.27
C ARG A 38 -64.10 60.74 9.92
N LYS A 39 -63.62 61.81 10.58
CA LYS A 39 -62.24 62.31 10.41
C LYS A 39 -61.19 61.31 10.92
N GLN A 40 -61.41 60.72 12.10
CA GLN A 40 -60.51 59.71 12.67
C GLN A 40 -60.45 58.45 11.79
N GLN A 41 -61.59 57.99 11.28
CA GLN A 41 -61.69 56.89 10.32
C GLN A 41 -60.93 57.17 9.03
N LEU A 42 -61.03 58.38 8.48
CA LEU A 42 -60.32 58.78 7.26
C LEU A 42 -58.80 58.82 7.48
N ILE A 43 -58.34 59.35 8.63
CA ILE A 43 -56.92 59.32 9.01
C ILE A 43 -56.43 57.87 9.20
N ALA A 44 -57.19 57.03 9.90
CA ALA A 44 -56.84 55.62 10.11
C ALA A 44 -56.83 54.79 8.81
N ALA A 45 -57.72 55.09 7.87
CA ALA A 45 -57.71 54.49 6.54
C ALA A 45 -56.49 54.94 5.73
N PHE A 46 -56.12 56.23 5.79
CA PHE A 46 -54.91 56.75 5.15
C PHE A 46 -53.63 56.13 5.72
N THR A 47 -53.48 56.07 7.04
CA THR A 47 -52.29 55.46 7.66
C THR A 47 -52.23 53.95 7.40
N LYS A 48 -53.36 53.22 7.48
CA LYS A 48 -53.42 51.79 7.11
C LYS A 48 -53.01 51.56 5.64
N ASN A 49 -53.45 52.42 4.72
CA ASN A 49 -53.10 52.32 3.31
C ASN A 49 -51.62 52.70 3.05
N LYS A 50 -51.07 53.66 3.79
CA LYS A 50 -49.65 54.00 3.73
C LYS A 50 -48.78 52.85 4.27
N LEU A 51 -49.14 52.28 5.42
CA LEU A 51 -48.47 51.11 5.99
C LEU A 51 -48.54 49.89 5.07
N LYS A 52 -49.70 49.54 4.51
CA LYS A 52 -49.80 48.44 3.53
C LYS A 52 -48.89 48.62 2.31
N ARG A 53 -48.70 49.87 1.84
CA ARG A 53 -47.75 50.19 0.75
C ARG A 53 -46.30 50.07 1.21
N GLU A 54 -45.95 50.61 2.37
CA GLU A 54 -44.58 50.53 2.93
C GLU A 54 -44.19 49.09 3.27
N GLU A 55 -45.11 48.27 3.78
CA GLU A 55 -44.94 46.82 3.95
C GLU A 55 -44.81 46.06 2.64
N ALA A 56 -45.49 46.50 1.57
CA ALA A 56 -45.35 45.90 0.25
C ALA A 56 -43.96 46.23 -0.34
N PHE A 57 -43.54 47.50 -0.31
CA PHE A 57 -42.20 47.91 -0.73
C PHE A 57 -41.08 47.28 0.13
N ALA A 58 -41.28 47.10 1.44
CA ALA A 58 -40.32 46.41 2.30
C ALA A 58 -40.17 44.93 1.93
N ARG A 59 -41.28 44.22 1.65
CA ARG A 59 -41.32 42.83 1.15
C ARG A 59 -40.88 42.67 -0.32
N LEU A 60 -40.50 43.77 -0.96
CA LEU A 60 -40.09 43.91 -2.37
C LEU A 60 -38.66 44.47 -2.51
N ASN A 61 -38.09 45.00 -1.43
CA ASN A 61 -36.72 45.50 -1.39
C ASN A 61 -35.75 44.55 -0.65
N LEU A 62 -36.23 43.73 0.28
CA LEU A 62 -35.33 42.93 1.13
C LEU A 62 -34.80 41.65 0.43
N ALA A 63 -35.32 41.24 -0.74
CA ALA A 63 -34.61 40.37 -1.72
C ALA A 63 -33.98 41.09 -2.92
N LYS A 64 -34.26 42.39 -3.15
CA LYS A 64 -33.28 43.22 -3.88
C LYS A 64 -31.93 43.16 -3.18
N ILE A 65 -31.96 42.91 -1.87
CA ILE A 65 -30.81 42.50 -1.05
C ILE A 65 -30.56 40.97 -1.12
N ASN A 66 -31.50 40.11 -0.69
CA ASN A 66 -31.33 38.65 -0.57
C ASN A 66 -31.17 37.79 -1.86
N GLU A 67 -31.77 38.12 -3.02
CA GLU A 67 -31.45 37.38 -4.25
C GLU A 67 -30.05 37.75 -4.73
N GLN A 68 -29.67 39.03 -4.66
CA GLN A 68 -28.29 39.47 -4.87
C GLN A 68 -27.33 38.77 -3.90
N TRP A 69 -27.66 38.63 -2.60
CA TRP A 69 -26.89 37.79 -1.68
C TRP A 69 -26.81 36.33 -2.13
N ARG A 70 -27.92 35.70 -2.54
CA ARG A 70 -27.90 34.31 -3.05
C ARG A 70 -27.06 34.18 -4.32
N PHE A 71 -27.07 35.17 -5.20
CA PHE A 71 -26.25 35.22 -6.41
C PHE A 71 -24.77 35.36 -6.05
N HIS A 72 -24.40 36.34 -5.24
CA HIS A 72 -23.02 36.54 -4.78
C HIS A 72 -22.49 35.38 -3.94
N LEU A 73 -23.28 34.82 -3.02
CA LEU A 73 -22.89 33.63 -2.24
C LEU A 73 -22.70 32.41 -3.12
N ARG A 74 -23.53 32.21 -4.16
CA ARG A 74 -23.31 31.14 -5.16
C ARG A 74 -22.05 31.40 -5.97
N GLN A 75 -21.81 32.62 -6.45
CA GLN A 75 -20.56 32.97 -7.16
C GLN A 75 -19.32 32.74 -6.29
N LEU A 76 -19.33 33.19 -5.04
CA LEU A 76 -18.24 33.00 -4.09
C LEU A 76 -18.01 31.52 -3.78
N LYS A 77 -19.08 30.75 -3.51
CA LYS A 77 -18.96 29.31 -3.24
C LYS A 77 -18.50 28.53 -4.48
N CYS A 78 -18.93 28.90 -5.67
CA CYS A 78 -18.43 28.30 -6.91
C CYS A 78 -16.93 28.57 -7.10
N LYS A 79 -16.45 29.81 -6.89
CA LYS A 79 -15.01 30.13 -6.92
C LYS A 79 -14.25 29.29 -5.91
N GLU A 80 -14.67 29.31 -4.64
CA GLU A 80 -14.06 28.52 -3.57
C GLU A 80 -14.01 27.01 -3.89
N LEU A 81 -15.04 26.47 -4.56
CA LEU A 81 -15.04 25.08 -5.02
C LEU A 81 -14.06 24.82 -6.18
N TYR A 82 -13.92 25.76 -7.12
CA TYR A 82 -12.89 25.67 -8.17
C TYR A 82 -11.48 25.76 -7.58
N ASP A 83 -11.23 26.70 -6.66
CA ASP A 83 -9.94 26.87 -5.99
C ASP A 83 -9.53 25.60 -5.22
N ASN A 84 -10.49 24.99 -4.48
CA ASN A 84 -10.28 23.71 -3.79
C ASN A 84 -10.05 22.53 -4.76
N LEU A 85 -10.78 22.47 -5.89
CA LEU A 85 -10.57 21.43 -6.90
C LEU A 85 -9.21 21.56 -7.59
N GLU A 86 -8.77 22.78 -7.90
CA GLU A 86 -7.45 23.04 -8.48
C GLU A 86 -6.32 22.70 -7.50
N TYR A 87 -6.48 23.05 -6.22
CA TYR A 87 -5.55 22.64 -5.17
C TYR A 87 -5.45 21.12 -5.04
N LEU A 88 -6.59 20.41 -4.96
CA LEU A 88 -6.62 18.95 -4.89
C LEU A 88 -6.01 18.31 -6.14
N TRP A 89 -6.31 18.82 -7.34
CA TRP A 89 -5.74 18.33 -8.59
C TRP A 89 -4.21 18.49 -8.62
N LYS A 90 -3.68 19.68 -8.27
CA LYS A 90 -2.24 19.92 -8.15
C LYS A 90 -1.58 19.04 -7.10
N TYR A 91 -2.23 18.80 -5.97
CA TYR A 91 -1.75 17.90 -4.92
C TYR A 91 -1.68 16.45 -5.41
N PHE A 92 -2.74 15.94 -6.07
CA PHE A 92 -2.76 14.58 -6.63
C PHE A 92 -1.73 14.40 -7.76
N ASP A 93 -1.58 15.37 -8.67
CA ASP A 93 -0.57 15.34 -9.72
C ASP A 93 0.85 15.33 -9.14
N THR A 94 1.13 16.19 -8.15
CA THR A 94 2.42 16.21 -7.45
C THR A 94 2.70 14.89 -6.74
N ALA A 95 1.71 14.34 -6.03
CA ALA A 95 1.84 13.05 -5.34
C ALA A 95 2.03 11.89 -6.32
N LEU A 96 1.33 11.90 -7.46
CA LEU A 96 1.47 10.88 -8.51
C LEU A 96 2.86 10.93 -9.13
N ARG A 97 3.34 12.12 -9.55
CA ARG A 97 4.72 12.31 -10.06
C ARG A 97 5.78 11.83 -9.07
N ALA A 98 5.61 12.14 -7.77
CA ALA A 98 6.52 11.68 -6.72
C ALA A 98 6.49 10.16 -6.55
N LYS A 99 5.35 9.49 -6.77
CA LYS A 99 5.26 8.03 -6.77
C LYS A 99 5.84 7.40 -8.03
N THR A 100 5.62 7.97 -9.21
CA THR A 100 6.24 7.52 -10.47
C THR A 100 7.76 7.62 -10.38
N ALA A 101 8.31 8.77 -10.01
CA ALA A 101 9.76 8.93 -9.87
C ALA A 101 10.39 7.98 -8.83
N LEU A 102 9.64 7.60 -7.78
CA LEU A 102 10.07 6.60 -6.81
C LEU A 102 10.05 5.18 -7.42
N ILE A 103 9.02 4.85 -8.21
CA ILE A 103 8.95 3.58 -8.96
C ILE A 103 10.10 3.48 -9.96
N ASP A 104 10.39 4.55 -10.71
CA ASP A 104 11.50 4.60 -11.67
C ASP A 104 12.85 4.40 -10.97
N GLN A 105 13.07 5.05 -9.82
CA GLN A 105 14.27 4.84 -8.99
C GLN A 105 14.39 3.42 -8.42
N LEU A 106 13.27 2.76 -8.08
CA LEU A 106 13.27 1.37 -7.65
C LEU A 106 13.54 0.42 -8.82
N TYR A 107 13.02 0.72 -10.01
CA TYR A 107 13.26 -0.05 -11.23
C TYR A 107 14.74 -0.01 -11.64
N GLU A 108 15.37 1.17 -11.64
CA GLU A 108 16.81 1.30 -11.91
C GLU A 108 17.69 0.62 -10.84
N LYS A 109 17.29 0.69 -9.56
CA LYS A 109 17.97 -0.06 -8.48
C LYS A 109 17.82 -1.57 -8.64
N LEU A 110 16.66 -2.05 -9.10
CA LEU A 110 16.44 -3.46 -9.39
C LEU A 110 17.31 -3.89 -10.59
N ASN A 111 17.26 -3.16 -11.70
CA ASN A 111 18.08 -3.42 -12.90
C ASN A 111 19.58 -3.48 -12.59
N THR A 112 20.10 -2.53 -11.79
CA THR A 112 21.52 -2.51 -11.40
C THR A 112 21.88 -3.68 -10.49
N ALA A 113 21.05 -4.01 -9.50
CA ALA A 113 21.25 -5.19 -8.65
C ALA A 113 21.21 -6.50 -9.45
N ASP A 114 20.31 -6.62 -10.43
CA ASP A 114 20.18 -7.79 -11.30
C ASP A 114 21.41 -7.96 -12.21
N ILE A 115 21.91 -6.85 -12.77
CA ILE A 115 23.14 -6.80 -13.55
C ILE A 115 24.34 -7.21 -12.70
N ASP A 116 24.46 -6.70 -11.47
CA ASP A 116 25.59 -7.00 -10.58
C ASP A 116 25.54 -8.43 -10.02
N HIS A 117 24.36 -8.97 -9.75
CA HIS A 117 24.19 -10.40 -9.45
C HIS A 117 24.66 -11.28 -10.61
N ARG A 118 24.27 -10.95 -11.86
CA ARG A 118 24.73 -11.68 -13.07
C ARG A 118 26.25 -11.57 -13.28
N LYS A 119 26.85 -10.40 -13.02
CA LYS A 119 28.33 -10.23 -13.03
C LYS A 119 28.99 -11.11 -11.96
N LEU A 120 28.50 -11.08 -10.73
CA LEU A 120 29.03 -11.87 -9.61
C LEU A 120 28.96 -13.37 -9.94
N GLN A 121 27.80 -13.87 -10.39
CA GLN A 121 27.61 -15.25 -10.80
C GLN A 121 28.55 -15.65 -11.95
N SER A 122 28.71 -14.80 -12.97
CA SER A 122 29.67 -15.04 -14.07
C SER A 122 31.12 -15.09 -13.57
N SER A 123 31.49 -14.23 -12.62
CA SER A 123 32.84 -14.23 -12.02
C SER A 123 33.11 -15.48 -11.18
N HIS A 124 32.10 -15.96 -10.43
CA HIS A 124 32.18 -17.16 -9.63
C HIS A 124 32.31 -18.43 -10.48
N ILE A 125 31.54 -18.53 -11.57
CA ILE A 125 31.66 -19.62 -12.56
C ILE A 125 33.08 -19.64 -13.15
N LYS A 126 33.59 -18.50 -13.64
CA LYS A 126 34.97 -18.40 -14.16
C LYS A 126 36.04 -18.78 -13.14
N MET A 127 35.81 -18.53 -11.85
CA MET A 127 36.72 -18.93 -10.77
C MET A 127 36.67 -20.44 -10.52
N ILE A 128 35.48 -21.05 -10.56
CA ILE A 128 35.29 -22.51 -10.52
C ILE A 128 35.97 -23.17 -11.73
N ASP A 129 35.75 -22.67 -12.94
CA ASP A 129 36.40 -23.19 -14.16
C ASP A 129 37.92 -23.14 -14.05
N LYS A 130 38.47 -22.04 -13.51
CA LYS A 130 39.90 -21.89 -13.23
C LYS A 130 40.40 -22.91 -12.20
N PHE A 131 39.65 -23.16 -11.12
CA PHE A 131 40.01 -24.20 -10.15
C PHE A 131 39.97 -25.60 -10.77
N ILE A 132 38.91 -25.93 -11.52
CA ILE A 132 38.78 -27.22 -12.23
C ILE A 132 39.97 -27.42 -13.18
N ASN A 133 40.34 -26.39 -13.96
CA ASN A 133 41.46 -26.47 -14.89
C ASN A 133 42.81 -26.61 -14.16
N ASN A 134 43.02 -25.89 -13.06
CA ASN A 134 44.21 -26.05 -12.21
C ASN A 134 44.30 -27.48 -11.62
N HIS A 135 43.17 -28.07 -11.22
CA HIS A 135 43.15 -29.44 -10.69
C HIS A 135 43.40 -30.49 -11.78
N ARG A 136 42.86 -30.31 -13.00
CA ARG A 136 43.20 -31.13 -14.18
C ARG A 136 44.70 -31.09 -14.45
N LEU A 137 45.28 -29.90 -14.64
CA LEU A 137 46.72 -29.72 -14.86
C LEU A 137 47.61 -30.30 -13.75
N ARG A 138 47.10 -30.42 -12.51
CA ARG A 138 47.81 -31.11 -11.41
C ARG A 138 47.72 -32.63 -11.53
N LEU A 139 46.54 -33.16 -11.89
CA LEU A 139 46.32 -34.59 -12.12
C LEU A 139 47.09 -35.08 -13.35
N ASP A 140 47.07 -34.34 -14.46
CA ASP A 140 47.80 -34.66 -15.69
C ASP A 140 49.32 -34.78 -15.43
N LYS A 141 49.88 -33.83 -14.66
CA LYS A 141 51.29 -33.88 -14.22
C LYS A 141 51.58 -35.08 -13.31
N LEU A 142 50.70 -35.35 -12.33
CA LEU A 142 50.88 -36.48 -11.42
C LEU A 142 50.83 -37.82 -12.17
N HIS A 143 49.93 -37.93 -13.17
CA HIS A 143 49.83 -39.07 -14.06
C HIS A 143 51.10 -39.25 -14.91
N GLN A 144 51.62 -38.16 -15.51
CA GLN A 144 52.88 -38.18 -16.27
C GLN A 144 54.09 -38.59 -15.40
N TYR A 145 54.18 -38.10 -14.16
CA TYR A 145 55.23 -38.54 -13.22
C TYR A 145 55.09 -40.03 -12.85
N TYR A 146 53.87 -40.51 -12.63
CA TYR A 146 53.60 -41.92 -12.36
C TYR A 146 53.96 -42.82 -13.56
N GLU A 147 53.52 -42.47 -14.77
CA GLU A 147 53.87 -43.21 -15.99
C GLU A 147 55.38 -43.23 -16.23
N LYS A 148 56.07 -42.09 -16.04
CA LYS A 148 57.52 -42.01 -16.18
C LYS A 148 58.22 -42.90 -15.15
N SER A 149 57.86 -42.81 -13.88
CA SER A 149 58.45 -43.65 -12.82
C SER A 149 58.19 -45.15 -13.06
N LEU A 150 57.01 -45.51 -13.56
CA LEU A 150 56.65 -46.88 -13.90
C LEU A 150 57.42 -47.41 -15.13
N MET A 151 57.77 -46.54 -16.09
CA MET A 151 58.68 -46.90 -17.19
C MET A 151 60.13 -47.02 -16.72
N GLU A 152 60.60 -46.15 -15.83
CA GLU A 152 61.95 -46.21 -15.25
C GLU A 152 62.15 -47.52 -14.48
N ILE A 153 61.24 -47.87 -13.57
CA ILE A 153 61.28 -49.16 -12.85
C ILE A 153 61.33 -50.35 -13.80
N LYS A 154 60.50 -50.38 -14.86
CA LYS A 154 60.53 -51.48 -15.86
C LYS A 154 61.84 -51.58 -16.63
N ILE A 155 62.49 -50.45 -16.90
CA ILE A 155 63.79 -50.43 -17.58
C ILE A 155 64.86 -50.95 -16.62
N ASP A 156 64.83 -50.56 -15.36
CA ASP A 156 65.78 -51.01 -14.34
C ASP A 156 65.61 -52.51 -14.02
N GLU A 157 64.38 -53.01 -13.87
CA GLU A 157 64.07 -54.45 -13.73
C GLU A 157 64.61 -55.26 -14.93
N LEU A 158 64.41 -54.78 -16.16
CA LEU A 158 64.95 -55.43 -17.36
C LEU A 158 66.49 -55.38 -17.40
N ASN A 159 67.11 -54.28 -16.97
CA ASN A 159 68.56 -54.15 -16.92
C ASN A 159 69.17 -55.10 -15.87
N GLU A 160 68.60 -55.16 -14.67
CA GLU A 160 69.04 -56.06 -13.59
C GLU A 160 68.93 -57.53 -14.03
N MET A 161 67.80 -57.93 -14.64
CA MET A 161 67.61 -59.28 -15.18
C MET A 161 68.66 -59.64 -16.25
N ASN A 162 68.94 -58.72 -17.19
CA ASN A 162 69.98 -58.92 -18.22
C ASN A 162 71.39 -59.02 -17.60
N CYS A 163 71.70 -58.20 -16.59
CA CYS A 163 72.97 -58.25 -15.87
C CYS A 163 73.12 -59.58 -15.11
N ALA A 164 72.08 -60.03 -14.40
CA ALA A 164 72.08 -61.31 -13.69
C ALA A 164 72.26 -62.50 -14.65
N GLU A 165 71.57 -62.50 -15.80
CA GLU A 165 71.72 -63.56 -16.82
C GLU A 165 73.14 -63.61 -17.41
N ASN A 166 73.77 -62.45 -17.61
CA ASN A 166 75.14 -62.36 -18.13
C ASN A 166 76.18 -62.80 -17.07
N LEU A 167 76.05 -62.37 -15.82
CA LEU A 167 76.90 -62.82 -14.72
C LEU A 167 76.79 -64.34 -14.49
N LEU A 168 75.60 -64.91 -14.66
CA LEU A 168 75.39 -66.37 -14.62
C LEU A 168 76.14 -67.06 -15.77
N LYS A 169 76.00 -66.57 -17.02
CA LYS A 169 76.71 -67.12 -18.19
C LYS A 169 78.24 -67.07 -18.04
N GLU A 170 78.77 -65.99 -17.47
CA GLU A 170 80.21 -65.87 -17.20
C GLU A 170 80.66 -66.81 -16.08
N SER A 171 79.87 -66.93 -15.01
CA SER A 171 80.12 -67.87 -13.91
C SER A 171 80.14 -69.33 -14.39
N CYS A 172 79.19 -69.72 -15.27
CA CYS A 172 79.18 -71.05 -15.89
C CYS A 172 80.46 -71.31 -16.70
N LYS A 173 80.87 -70.40 -17.59
CA LYS A 173 82.12 -70.53 -18.36
C LYS A 173 83.36 -70.63 -17.46
N HIS A 174 83.40 -69.87 -16.38
CA HIS A 174 84.51 -69.92 -15.42
C HIS A 174 84.59 -71.28 -14.70
N ILE A 175 83.44 -71.86 -14.33
CA ILE A 175 83.35 -73.21 -13.75
C ILE A 175 83.77 -74.28 -14.79
N GLU A 176 83.33 -74.17 -16.05
CA GLU A 176 83.76 -75.06 -17.13
C GLU A 176 85.29 -75.05 -17.32
N ILE A 177 85.92 -73.88 -17.27
CA ILE A 177 87.39 -73.72 -17.36
C ILE A 177 88.09 -74.35 -16.14
N ILE A 178 87.56 -74.16 -14.92
CA ILE A 178 88.11 -74.81 -13.71
C ILE A 178 88.02 -76.33 -13.84
N CYS A 179 86.85 -76.88 -14.15
CA CYS A 179 86.68 -78.33 -14.27
C CYS A 179 87.58 -78.92 -15.37
N TYR A 180 87.80 -78.21 -16.48
CA TYR A 180 88.74 -78.62 -17.51
C TYR A 180 90.19 -78.65 -17.00
N ALA A 181 90.63 -77.60 -16.29
CA ALA A 181 91.97 -77.51 -15.71
C ALA A 181 92.22 -78.55 -14.59
N GLU A 182 91.22 -78.80 -13.74
CA GLU A 182 91.29 -79.83 -12.69
C GLU A 182 91.40 -81.24 -13.28
N ASN A 183 90.64 -81.55 -14.35
CA ASN A 183 90.77 -82.83 -15.05
C ASN A 183 92.18 -83.04 -15.60
N ILE A 184 92.76 -82.04 -16.27
CA ILE A 184 94.16 -82.09 -16.76
C ILE A 184 95.15 -82.26 -15.59
N PHE A 185 94.94 -81.59 -14.46
CA PHE A 185 95.78 -81.74 -13.28
C PHE A 185 95.69 -83.16 -12.68
N ILE A 186 94.50 -83.75 -12.63
CA ILE A 186 94.25 -85.11 -12.13
C ILE A 186 94.96 -86.13 -13.03
N GLU A 187 94.82 -86.03 -14.36
CA GLU A 187 95.54 -86.91 -15.31
C GLU A 187 97.07 -86.80 -15.14
N ASN A 188 97.60 -85.57 -15.09
CA ASN A 188 99.02 -85.33 -14.86
C ASN A 188 99.51 -85.89 -13.52
N LYS A 189 98.70 -85.80 -12.46
CA LYS A 189 99.02 -86.34 -11.13
C LYS A 189 99.02 -87.87 -11.15
N LEU A 190 98.07 -88.51 -11.85
CA LEU A 190 98.03 -89.96 -12.08
C LEU A 190 99.20 -90.47 -12.94
N MET A 191 99.70 -89.67 -13.88
CA MET A 191 100.93 -89.98 -14.62
C MET A 191 102.17 -89.87 -13.72
N LYS A 192 102.28 -88.79 -12.93
CA LYS A 192 103.42 -88.55 -12.04
C LYS A 192 103.53 -89.56 -10.89
N THR A 193 102.42 -90.07 -10.33
CA THR A 193 102.47 -91.13 -9.30
C THR A 193 102.97 -92.46 -9.86
N LYS A 194 102.58 -92.85 -11.08
CA LYS A 194 103.13 -94.04 -11.77
C LYS A 194 104.66 -93.95 -11.93
N ILE A 195 105.17 -92.77 -12.31
CA ILE A 195 106.62 -92.53 -12.47
C ILE A 195 107.33 -92.52 -11.10
N ARG A 196 106.79 -91.80 -10.11
CA ARG A 196 107.41 -91.66 -8.77
C ARG A 196 107.57 -93.00 -8.06
N ASN A 197 106.62 -93.93 -8.21
CA ASN A 197 106.74 -95.28 -7.64
C ASN A 197 107.92 -96.10 -8.20
N ALA A 198 108.45 -95.75 -9.39
CA ALA A 198 109.64 -96.39 -9.96
C ALA A 198 110.98 -95.73 -9.56
N ILE A 199 110.94 -94.55 -8.92
CA ILE A 199 112.14 -93.78 -8.52
C ILE A 199 112.39 -93.87 -7.01
N ASN A 200 111.33 -94.06 -6.22
CA ASN A 200 111.37 -94.03 -4.75
C ASN A 200 112.17 -95.18 -4.11
N THR A 201 112.68 -96.14 -4.89
CA THR A 201 113.58 -97.22 -4.45
C THR A 201 115.05 -96.80 -4.36
N ASN A 202 115.47 -95.78 -5.14
CA ASN A 202 116.90 -95.49 -5.37
C ASN A 202 117.38 -94.21 -4.65
N THR A 203 116.55 -93.57 -3.82
CA THR A 203 116.74 -92.16 -3.40
C THR A 203 116.67 -91.92 -1.89
N ILE A 204 116.85 -92.96 -1.07
CA ILE A 204 116.93 -92.84 0.40
C ILE A 204 118.35 -92.43 0.88
N GLU A 205 119.37 -92.69 0.07
CA GLU A 205 120.79 -92.61 0.49
C GLU A 205 121.36 -91.18 0.53
N TYR A 206 120.75 -90.21 -0.17
CA TYR A 206 121.35 -88.90 -0.43
C TYR A 206 120.84 -87.73 0.44
N SER A 207 119.67 -87.79 1.08
CA SER A 207 119.02 -86.57 1.62
C SER A 207 119.62 -86.00 2.91
N LYS A 208 120.51 -86.73 3.61
CA LYS A 208 121.08 -86.32 4.91
C LYS A 208 121.96 -85.05 4.90
N MET A 209 122.23 -84.48 3.73
CA MET A 209 123.12 -83.31 3.57
C MET A 209 122.38 -81.98 3.33
N GLU A 210 121.09 -81.98 2.97
CA GLU A 210 120.34 -80.75 2.68
C GLU A 210 119.78 -80.05 3.93
N ASP A 211 119.42 -80.81 4.97
CA ASP A 211 118.74 -80.31 6.19
C ASP A 211 119.46 -79.12 6.86
N LYS A 212 120.79 -79.01 6.70
CA LYS A 212 121.60 -77.93 7.28
C LYS A 212 121.37 -76.57 6.60
N LEU A 213 121.09 -76.53 5.29
CA LEU A 213 120.86 -75.28 4.54
C LEU A 213 119.41 -74.78 4.67
N PHE A 214 118.51 -75.61 5.19
CA PHE A 214 117.09 -75.29 5.35
C PHE A 214 116.84 -74.24 6.45
N ILE A 215 117.51 -74.38 7.59
CA ILE A 215 117.24 -73.62 8.83
C ILE A 215 117.55 -72.12 8.67
N GLU A 216 118.67 -71.77 8.01
CA GLU A 216 119.06 -70.38 7.82
C GLU A 216 118.10 -69.61 6.89
N LYS A 217 117.41 -70.33 5.99
CA LYS A 217 116.42 -69.75 5.07
C LYS A 217 115.03 -69.64 5.69
N GLU A 218 114.65 -70.56 6.59
CA GLU A 218 113.36 -70.53 7.28
C GLU A 218 113.14 -69.27 8.13
N ILE A 219 114.18 -68.77 8.80
CA ILE A 219 114.05 -67.67 9.76
C ILE A 219 113.86 -66.32 9.05
N GLY A 220 114.52 -66.12 7.89
CA GLY A 220 114.35 -64.92 7.07
C GLY A 220 112.93 -64.79 6.53
N ASN A 221 112.45 -65.84 5.84
CA ASN A 221 111.10 -65.88 5.26
C ASN A 221 110.01 -65.54 6.29
N LYS A 222 110.06 -66.15 7.49
CA LYS A 222 109.07 -65.94 8.56
C LYS A 222 108.92 -64.49 9.01
N ILE A 223 109.92 -63.64 8.81
CA ILE A 223 109.85 -62.20 9.16
C ILE A 223 109.13 -61.42 8.04
N GLU A 224 109.36 -61.75 6.77
CA GLU A 224 108.63 -61.15 5.64
C GLU A 224 107.17 -61.63 5.60
N ASP A 225 106.92 -62.93 5.87
CA ASP A 225 105.57 -63.52 5.96
C ASP A 225 104.71 -62.77 6.98
N LEU A 226 105.21 -62.57 8.21
CA LEU A 226 104.50 -61.83 9.28
C LEU A 226 104.26 -60.35 8.93
N TRP A 227 105.15 -59.72 8.16
CA TRP A 227 104.99 -58.33 7.73
C TRP A 227 103.93 -58.19 6.62
N LEU A 228 103.82 -59.19 5.75
CA LEU A 228 102.75 -59.30 4.76
C LEU A 228 101.40 -59.61 5.43
N GLU A 229 101.34 -60.54 6.38
CA GLU A 229 100.13 -60.85 7.15
C GLU A 229 99.56 -59.61 7.86
N LEU A 230 100.41 -58.83 8.55
CA LEU A 230 99.96 -57.64 9.28
C LEU A 230 99.37 -56.56 8.35
N ASN A 231 99.99 -56.32 7.18
CA ASN A 231 99.45 -55.39 6.19
C ASN A 231 98.16 -55.91 5.53
N ASN A 232 98.09 -57.22 5.25
CA ASN A 232 96.88 -57.86 4.75
C ASN A 232 95.72 -57.70 5.73
N ILE A 233 95.94 -57.90 7.04
CA ILE A 233 94.94 -57.69 8.09
C ILE A 233 94.46 -56.23 8.14
N ILE A 234 95.37 -55.25 8.01
CA ILE A 234 95.01 -53.82 7.97
C ILE A 234 94.16 -53.50 6.73
N MET A 235 94.55 -53.98 5.55
CA MET A 235 93.78 -53.80 4.31
C MET A 235 92.40 -54.49 4.39
N ASP A 236 92.32 -55.68 4.97
CA ASP A 236 91.06 -56.40 5.15
C ASP A 236 90.15 -55.68 6.14
N TYR A 237 90.69 -55.14 7.25
CA TYR A 237 89.91 -54.35 8.20
C TYR A 237 89.40 -53.04 7.58
N GLN A 238 90.22 -52.37 6.76
CA GLN A 238 89.79 -51.20 6.00
C GLN A 238 88.66 -51.57 5.04
N LYS A 239 88.85 -52.56 4.15
CA LYS A 239 87.80 -53.02 3.21
C LYS A 239 86.51 -53.44 3.93
N LYS A 240 86.61 -54.22 5.01
CA LYS A 240 85.45 -54.72 5.80
C LYS A 240 84.76 -53.63 6.64
N THR A 241 85.31 -52.41 6.71
CA THR A 241 84.67 -51.26 7.38
C THR A 241 84.36 -50.09 6.44
N ASP A 242 84.80 -50.11 5.19
CA ASP A 242 84.67 -49.00 4.23
C ASP A 242 83.19 -48.68 3.92
N ASP A 243 82.38 -49.68 3.58
CA ASP A 243 80.94 -49.52 3.33
C ASP A 243 80.18 -49.01 4.57
N LYS A 244 80.63 -49.39 5.77
CA LYS A 244 80.05 -48.92 7.03
C LYS A 244 80.39 -47.47 7.33
N ARG A 245 81.56 -46.99 6.91
CA ARG A 245 81.94 -45.56 6.99
C ARG A 245 81.13 -44.75 6.01
N LYS A 246 81.10 -45.15 4.73
CA LYS A 246 80.25 -44.51 3.70
C LYS A 246 78.78 -44.40 4.12
N HIS A 247 78.23 -45.45 4.72
CA HIS A 247 76.85 -45.43 5.21
C HIS A 247 76.66 -44.51 6.45
N TYR A 248 77.66 -44.41 7.33
CA TYR A 248 77.69 -43.45 8.43
C TYR A 248 77.77 -42.00 7.93
N ASP A 249 78.62 -41.73 6.93
CA ASP A 249 78.79 -40.40 6.34
C ASP A 249 77.48 -39.91 5.68
N ILE A 250 76.78 -40.80 4.96
CA ILE A 250 75.44 -40.53 4.40
C ILE A 250 74.42 -40.23 5.51
N LEU A 251 74.47 -40.97 6.63
CA LEU A 251 73.61 -40.72 7.80
C LEU A 251 73.89 -39.36 8.46
N VAL A 252 75.15 -38.93 8.50
CA VAL A 252 75.54 -37.59 9.01
C VAL A 252 75.03 -36.48 8.08
N GLU A 253 75.14 -36.63 6.76
CA GLU A 253 74.56 -35.67 5.81
C GLU A 253 73.03 -35.57 5.95
N GLN A 254 72.33 -36.70 6.12
CA GLN A 254 70.89 -36.73 6.34
C GLN A 254 70.48 -36.04 7.65
N ASP A 255 71.16 -36.31 8.77
CA ASP A 255 70.84 -35.67 10.05
C ASP A 255 71.07 -34.16 10.00
N LEU A 256 72.14 -33.69 9.33
CA LEU A 256 72.38 -32.27 9.09
C LEU A 256 71.27 -31.61 8.24
N MET A 257 70.74 -32.30 7.22
CA MET A 257 69.58 -31.81 6.45
C MET A 257 68.33 -31.71 7.33
N TYR A 258 68.03 -32.74 8.13
CA TYR A 258 66.87 -32.74 9.03
C TYR A 258 66.98 -31.70 10.14
N GLN A 259 68.17 -31.45 10.71
CA GLN A 259 68.40 -30.35 11.65
C GLN A 259 68.15 -28.99 10.99
N HIS A 260 68.59 -28.79 9.75
CA HIS A 260 68.40 -27.52 9.04
C HIS A 260 66.93 -27.28 8.62
N GLU A 261 66.17 -28.33 8.33
CA GLU A 261 64.72 -28.23 8.14
C GLU A 261 63.99 -27.97 9.47
N ALA A 262 64.33 -28.71 10.53
CA ALA A 262 63.75 -28.58 11.86
C ALA A 262 63.89 -27.14 12.42
N ALA A 263 65.04 -26.50 12.17
CA ALA A 263 65.31 -25.11 12.55
C ALA A 263 64.34 -24.08 11.93
N ARG A 264 63.59 -24.42 10.87
CA ARG A 264 62.59 -23.53 10.25
C ARG A 264 61.23 -23.56 10.94
N PHE A 265 60.85 -24.66 11.59
CA PHE A 265 59.52 -24.79 12.19
C PHE A 265 59.20 -23.74 13.27
N PRO A 266 60.10 -23.34 14.18
CA PRO A 266 59.79 -22.30 15.18
C PRO A 266 59.39 -20.95 14.56
N GLY A 267 60.04 -20.55 13.46
CA GLY A 267 59.70 -19.33 12.73
C GLY A 267 58.32 -19.40 12.07
N LEU A 268 58.02 -20.52 11.42
CA LEU A 268 56.70 -20.78 10.82
C LEU A 268 55.60 -20.83 11.89
N GLN A 269 55.86 -21.49 13.02
CA GLN A 269 54.94 -21.59 14.15
C GLN A 269 54.66 -20.23 14.79
N SER A 270 55.67 -19.36 14.94
CA SER A 270 55.50 -17.99 15.42
C SER A 270 54.61 -17.16 14.49
N GLN A 271 54.80 -17.26 13.16
CA GLN A 271 53.93 -16.60 12.17
C GLN A 271 52.48 -17.13 12.21
N LEU A 272 52.30 -18.44 12.36
CA LEU A 272 50.98 -19.06 12.51
C LEU A 272 50.28 -18.62 13.81
N ILE A 273 50.99 -18.52 14.93
CA ILE A 273 50.45 -18.01 16.19
C ILE A 273 50.00 -16.55 16.03
N HIS A 274 50.86 -15.67 15.50
CA HIS A 274 50.53 -14.26 15.29
C HIS A 274 49.32 -14.08 14.35
N THR A 275 49.22 -14.87 13.27
CA THR A 275 48.04 -14.81 12.39
C THR A 275 46.77 -15.27 13.09
N ILE A 276 46.81 -16.37 13.87
CA ILE A 276 45.68 -16.84 14.69
C ILE A 276 45.24 -15.78 15.71
N GLU A 277 46.17 -15.09 16.36
CA GLU A 277 45.87 -14.01 17.32
C GLU A 277 45.25 -12.80 16.63
N SER A 278 45.77 -12.37 15.48
CA SER A 278 45.19 -11.28 14.69
C SER A 278 43.77 -11.61 14.19
N LEU A 279 43.51 -12.86 13.78
CA LEU A 279 42.19 -13.31 13.34
C LEU A 279 41.19 -13.33 14.50
N LYS A 280 41.57 -13.83 15.68
CA LYS A 280 40.74 -13.78 16.91
C LYS A 280 40.41 -12.34 17.31
N TYR A 281 41.36 -11.41 17.17
CA TYR A 281 41.13 -9.99 17.44
C TYR A 281 40.12 -9.37 16.47
N HIS A 282 40.25 -9.64 15.16
CA HIS A 282 39.29 -9.20 14.15
C HIS A 282 37.90 -9.84 14.34
N GLU A 283 37.84 -11.13 14.70
CA GLU A 283 36.59 -11.83 15.03
C GLU A 283 35.86 -11.15 16.20
N ASN A 284 36.57 -10.82 17.29
CA ASN A 284 36.01 -10.08 18.42
C ASN A 284 35.51 -8.67 18.05
N ILE A 285 36.18 -7.96 17.14
CA ILE A 285 35.67 -6.67 16.64
C ILE A 285 34.38 -6.88 15.82
N LEU A 286 34.34 -7.93 14.99
CA LEU A 286 33.18 -8.24 14.15
C LEU A 286 31.98 -8.70 14.99
N THR A 287 32.16 -9.48 16.05
CA THR A 287 31.07 -9.83 16.98
C THR A 287 30.58 -8.59 17.74
N ILE A 288 31.46 -7.78 18.32
CA ILE A 288 31.08 -6.55 19.05
C ILE A 288 30.34 -5.54 18.15
N THR A 289 30.74 -5.40 16.88
CA THR A 289 30.07 -4.49 15.93
C THR A 289 28.75 -5.06 15.39
N ARG A 290 28.66 -6.38 15.16
CA ARG A 290 27.41 -7.07 14.88
C ARG A 290 26.41 -6.91 16.03
N ASP A 291 26.83 -7.14 17.26
CA ASP A 291 25.93 -7.16 18.43
C ASP A 291 25.38 -5.76 18.72
N LYS A 292 26.17 -4.71 18.48
CA LYS A 292 25.71 -3.32 18.50
C LYS A 292 24.64 -3.07 17.45
N THR A 293 24.90 -3.36 16.17
CA THR A 293 23.93 -3.11 15.09
C THR A 293 22.65 -3.94 15.23
N VAL A 294 22.74 -5.18 15.74
CA VAL A 294 21.57 -5.98 16.12
C VAL A 294 20.78 -5.31 17.25
N SER A 295 21.44 -4.79 18.29
CA SER A 295 20.76 -4.08 19.39
C SER A 295 20.08 -2.79 18.94
N GLU A 296 20.69 -2.05 18.02
CA GLU A 296 20.15 -0.82 17.42
C GLU A 296 18.90 -1.12 16.59
N LEU A 297 18.97 -2.12 15.69
CA LEU A 297 17.83 -2.56 14.88
C LEU A 297 16.67 -3.11 15.73
N LEU A 298 16.95 -3.83 16.82
CA LEU A 298 15.91 -4.29 17.76
C LEU A 298 15.19 -3.11 18.43
N ASN A 299 15.92 -2.06 18.82
CA ASN A 299 15.34 -0.84 19.38
C ASN A 299 14.48 -0.09 18.35
N GLU A 300 14.93 0.02 17.09
CA GLU A 300 14.14 0.61 16.00
C GLU A 300 12.84 -0.16 15.72
N ILE A 301 12.91 -1.51 15.74
CA ILE A 301 11.73 -2.37 15.61
C ILE A 301 10.76 -2.18 16.77
N GLU A 302 11.25 -2.11 18.02
CA GLU A 302 10.38 -1.89 19.19
C GLU A 302 9.71 -0.51 19.15
N MET A 303 10.45 0.54 18.77
CA MET A 303 9.93 1.90 18.63
C MET A 303 8.92 2.02 17.48
N SER A 304 9.18 1.36 16.34
CA SER A 304 8.25 1.29 15.22
C SER A 304 6.96 0.57 15.60
N ASN A 305 7.06 -0.55 16.33
CA ASN A 305 5.90 -1.27 16.86
C ASN A 305 5.08 -0.40 17.83
N LYS A 306 5.73 0.34 18.74
CA LYS A 306 5.06 1.30 19.64
C LYS A 306 4.28 2.38 18.87
N GLN A 307 4.78 2.85 17.72
CA GLN A 307 4.04 3.77 16.85
C GLN A 307 2.85 3.09 16.15
N ILE A 308 3.03 1.88 15.62
CA ILE A 308 1.97 1.09 14.97
C ILE A 308 0.81 0.79 15.95
N TYR A 309 1.11 0.46 17.21
CA TYR A 309 0.08 0.25 18.23
C TYR A 309 -0.75 1.50 18.52
N LYS A 310 -0.12 2.69 18.61
CA LYS A 310 -0.83 3.97 18.76
C LYS A 310 -1.74 4.25 17.57
N LEU A 311 -1.20 4.18 16.35
CA LEU A 311 -1.97 4.39 15.12
C LEU A 311 -3.17 3.44 15.00
N ARG A 312 -3.04 2.18 15.45
CA ARG A 312 -4.18 1.24 15.51
C ARG A 312 -5.25 1.67 16.52
N GLN A 313 -4.87 2.18 17.69
CA GLN A 313 -5.82 2.74 18.67
C GLN A 313 -6.51 4.00 18.12
N ASP A 314 -5.75 4.90 17.49
CA ASP A 314 -6.29 6.12 16.89
C ASP A 314 -7.29 5.81 15.76
N ILE A 315 -6.99 4.81 14.91
CA ILE A 315 -7.92 4.35 13.85
C ILE A 315 -9.22 3.80 14.46
N LEU A 316 -9.14 2.96 15.50
CA LEU A 316 -10.32 2.40 16.17
C LEU A 316 -11.17 3.50 16.83
N MET A 317 -10.54 4.45 17.52
CA MET A 317 -11.25 5.59 18.11
C MET A 317 -11.96 6.43 17.04
N ASN A 318 -11.25 6.80 15.96
CA ASN A 318 -11.84 7.55 14.85
C ASN A 318 -12.98 6.78 14.15
N GLN A 319 -12.89 5.45 14.01
CA GLN A 319 -13.98 4.62 13.51
C GLN A 319 -15.23 4.72 14.40
N THR A 320 -15.10 4.58 15.72
CA THR A 320 -16.26 4.70 16.63
C THR A 320 -16.88 6.09 16.63
N VAL A 321 -16.07 7.16 16.55
CA VAL A 321 -16.56 8.54 16.43
C VAL A 321 -17.32 8.74 15.11
N ASN A 322 -16.76 8.26 13.99
CA ASN A 322 -17.41 8.35 12.69
C ASN A 322 -18.73 7.56 12.64
N GLU A 323 -18.79 6.37 13.22
CA GLU A 323 -20.05 5.62 13.36
C GLU A 323 -21.11 6.41 14.13
N ILE A 324 -20.75 7.01 15.27
CA ILE A 324 -21.69 7.79 16.10
C ILE A 324 -22.21 9.02 15.34
N GLN A 325 -21.32 9.73 14.64
CA GLN A 325 -21.71 10.89 13.81
C GLN A 325 -22.63 10.46 12.65
N LEU A 326 -22.29 9.39 11.93
CA LEU A 326 -23.06 8.90 10.79
C LEU A 326 -24.43 8.36 11.21
N LYS A 327 -24.51 7.63 12.34
CA LYS A 327 -25.79 7.22 12.96
C LYS A 327 -26.66 8.44 13.29
N ARG A 328 -26.10 9.46 13.95
CA ARG A 328 -26.80 10.72 14.27
C ARG A 328 -27.29 11.45 13.01
N GLN A 329 -26.45 11.57 11.98
CA GLN A 329 -26.80 12.25 10.73
C GLN A 329 -27.87 11.48 9.93
N THR A 330 -27.85 10.15 9.98
CA THR A 330 -28.88 9.28 9.38
C THR A 330 -30.24 9.47 10.05
N ILE A 331 -30.29 9.51 11.39
CA ILE A 331 -31.53 9.76 12.14
C ILE A 331 -32.11 11.15 11.81
N ILE A 332 -31.27 12.19 11.84
CA ILE A 332 -31.68 13.56 11.55
C ILE A 332 -32.22 13.67 10.11
N SER A 333 -31.46 13.21 9.11
CA SER A 333 -31.87 13.26 7.70
C SER A 333 -33.14 12.45 7.43
N GLY A 334 -33.29 11.26 8.04
CA GLY A 334 -34.52 10.47 7.98
C GLY A 334 -35.75 11.24 8.49
N SER A 335 -35.65 11.89 9.65
CA SER A 335 -36.75 12.69 10.22
C SER A 335 -37.14 13.89 9.34
N VAL A 336 -36.16 14.55 8.72
CA VAL A 336 -36.38 15.66 7.78
C VAL A 336 -37.03 15.16 6.49
N ILE A 337 -36.60 14.02 5.96
CA ILE A 337 -37.20 13.39 4.76
C ILE A 337 -38.65 12.99 5.03
N GLU A 338 -38.98 12.46 6.21
CA GLU A 338 -40.36 12.20 6.60
C GLU A 338 -41.22 13.47 6.67
N TYR A 339 -40.70 14.52 7.30
CA TYR A 339 -41.40 15.80 7.41
C TYR A 339 -41.68 16.41 6.03
N LEU A 340 -40.71 16.37 5.12
CA LEU A 340 -40.87 16.82 3.74
C LEU A 340 -41.84 15.94 2.93
N LYS A 341 -41.87 14.61 3.13
CA LYS A 341 -42.89 13.72 2.56
C LYS A 341 -44.29 14.09 3.03
N LYS A 342 -44.47 14.32 4.35
CA LYS A 342 -45.74 14.74 4.97
C LYS A 342 -46.21 16.12 4.45
N LEU A 343 -45.29 17.06 4.21
CA LEU A 343 -45.60 18.34 3.55
C LEU A 343 -46.00 18.15 2.08
N LYS A 344 -45.28 17.33 1.30
CA LYS A 344 -45.61 17.04 -0.10
C LYS A 344 -47.03 16.45 -0.24
N GLN A 345 -47.41 15.54 0.66
CA GLN A 345 -48.77 14.98 0.70
C GLN A 345 -49.84 16.05 0.96
N LYS A 346 -49.63 16.95 1.94
CA LYS A 346 -50.54 18.08 2.21
C LYS A 346 -50.65 19.06 1.03
N SER A 347 -49.54 19.32 0.33
CA SER A 347 -49.56 20.16 -0.87
C SER A 347 -50.32 19.51 -2.03
N ALA A 348 -50.21 18.19 -2.18
CA ALA A 348 -50.92 17.45 -3.22
C ALA A 348 -52.43 17.41 -2.97
N SER A 349 -52.88 17.17 -1.74
CA SER A 349 -54.31 17.18 -1.40
C SER A 349 -54.93 18.57 -1.52
N LEU A 350 -54.21 19.64 -1.11
CA LEU A 350 -54.67 21.01 -1.30
C LEU A 350 -54.80 21.36 -2.79
N MET A 351 -53.85 20.97 -3.64
CA MET A 351 -53.93 21.20 -5.08
C MET A 351 -55.03 20.35 -5.76
N MET A 352 -55.31 19.15 -5.25
CA MET A 352 -56.47 18.35 -5.70
C MET A 352 -57.80 19.04 -5.35
N LEU A 353 -57.95 19.53 -4.11
CA LEU A 353 -59.13 20.29 -3.69
C LEU A 353 -59.29 21.58 -4.51
N MET A 354 -58.22 22.32 -4.75
CA MET A 354 -58.24 23.54 -5.57
C MET A 354 -58.71 23.27 -7.01
N LYS A 355 -58.27 22.16 -7.62
CA LYS A 355 -58.77 21.73 -8.94
C LYS A 355 -60.27 21.37 -8.90
N MET A 356 -60.71 20.60 -7.90
CA MET A 356 -62.13 20.26 -7.73
C MET A 356 -63.01 21.50 -7.58
N CYS A 357 -62.61 22.47 -6.73
CA CYS A 357 -63.35 23.72 -6.54
C CYS A 357 -63.39 24.57 -7.82
N SER A 358 -62.28 24.66 -8.56
CA SER A 358 -62.18 25.49 -9.77
C SER A 358 -63.14 25.06 -10.89
N ASN A 359 -63.64 23.82 -10.87
CA ASN A 359 -64.63 23.33 -11.85
C ASN A 359 -66.04 23.90 -11.61
N TYR A 360 -66.31 24.49 -10.44
CA TYR A 360 -67.61 25.05 -10.06
C TYR A 360 -67.60 26.59 -9.99
N GLU A 361 -66.50 27.23 -10.40
CA GLU A 361 -66.37 28.70 -10.39
C GLU A 361 -66.80 29.31 -11.71
N HIS A 362 -67.45 30.48 -11.65
CA HIS A 362 -67.89 31.19 -12.85
C HIS A 362 -66.68 31.75 -13.63
N LEU A 363 -66.77 31.78 -14.97
CA LEU A 363 -65.66 32.19 -15.86
C LEU A 363 -65.04 33.54 -15.49
N PHE A 364 -65.82 34.49 -14.99
CA PHE A 364 -65.34 35.79 -14.51
C PHE A 364 -64.39 35.69 -13.30
N VAL A 365 -64.65 34.77 -12.36
CA VAL A 365 -63.79 34.51 -11.20
C VAL A 365 -62.49 33.83 -11.65
N ILE A 366 -62.58 32.92 -12.62
CA ILE A 366 -61.42 32.27 -13.24
C ILE A 366 -60.55 33.32 -13.96
N ILE A 367 -61.16 34.25 -14.72
CA ILE A 367 -60.45 35.37 -15.35
C ILE A 367 -59.77 36.25 -14.28
N ASN A 368 -60.43 36.57 -13.17
CA ASN A 368 -59.82 37.34 -12.09
C ASN A 368 -58.67 36.60 -11.37
N LYS A 369 -58.69 35.25 -11.33
CA LYS A 369 -57.54 34.46 -10.86
C LYS A 369 -56.31 34.60 -11.76
N TYR A 370 -56.48 34.67 -13.08
CA TYR A 370 -55.37 34.79 -14.03
C TYR A 370 -54.98 36.24 -14.40
N SER A 371 -55.91 37.20 -14.31
CA SER A 371 -55.65 38.63 -14.51
C SER A 371 -54.62 39.15 -13.49
N ASN A 372 -54.79 38.77 -12.22
CA ASN A 372 -53.85 39.09 -11.13
C ASN A 372 -52.50 38.34 -11.22
N TYR A 373 -52.28 37.51 -12.25
CA TYR A 373 -50.97 36.92 -12.58
C TYR A 373 -50.21 37.69 -13.68
N CYS A 374 -50.86 38.62 -14.39
CA CYS A 374 -50.29 39.33 -15.54
C CYS A 374 -50.24 40.86 -15.33
N GLY A 375 -50.30 41.30 -14.06
CA GLY A 375 -50.79 42.64 -13.71
C GLY A 375 -50.08 43.38 -12.58
N GLU A 376 -48.84 43.03 -12.20
CA GLU A 376 -47.88 44.01 -11.66
C GLU A 376 -46.46 43.42 -11.51
N ASN A 377 -45.44 44.23 -11.82
CA ASN A 377 -44.03 43.88 -11.60
C ASN A 377 -43.63 44.03 -10.12
N SER A 378 -44.22 43.23 -9.24
CA SER A 378 -43.60 42.90 -7.97
C SER A 378 -42.49 41.87 -8.17
N ASN A 379 -41.37 42.36 -8.74
CA ASN A 379 -40.05 42.26 -8.09
C ASN A 379 -39.99 41.14 -7.02
N GLU A 380 -39.36 39.99 -7.33
CA GLU A 380 -39.35 38.73 -6.55
C GLU A 380 -38.59 38.80 -5.20
N GLU A 381 -38.89 39.82 -4.41
CA GLU A 381 -37.80 40.49 -3.73
C GLU A 381 -38.08 40.79 -2.24
N ASN A 382 -38.63 39.77 -1.54
CA ASN A 382 -38.76 39.43 -0.07
C ASN A 382 -38.42 40.51 1.02
N ILE A 383 -38.31 40.34 2.34
CA ILE A 383 -38.12 39.25 3.32
C ILE A 383 -39.13 39.47 4.48
N TYR A 384 -39.38 38.44 5.29
CA TYR A 384 -39.73 38.43 6.72
C TYR A 384 -40.17 39.76 7.42
N CYS A 385 -41.17 40.46 6.89
CA CYS A 385 -42.29 40.77 7.76
C CYS A 385 -43.03 39.45 8.00
N VAL A 386 -43.32 39.12 9.26
CA VAL A 386 -44.22 37.99 9.58
C VAL A 386 -45.64 38.47 9.26
N MET A 387 -45.95 38.55 7.97
CA MET A 387 -47.31 38.75 7.46
C MET A 387 -48.20 37.74 8.18
N ASN A 388 -49.24 38.25 8.82
CA ASN A 388 -50.18 37.44 9.57
C ASN A 388 -50.72 36.38 8.59
N PRO A 389 -50.79 35.07 8.91
CA PRO A 389 -51.13 34.04 7.92
C PRO A 389 -52.45 34.29 7.18
N TYR A 390 -53.35 35.09 7.75
CA TYR A 390 -54.59 35.58 7.14
C TYR A 390 -54.38 36.61 6.01
N ASP A 391 -53.33 37.44 6.05
CA ASP A 391 -53.04 38.46 5.01
C ASP A 391 -52.68 37.81 3.68
N LYS A 392 -51.95 36.67 3.72
CA LYS A 392 -51.63 35.86 2.54
C LYS A 392 -52.85 35.17 1.92
N LEU A 393 -53.98 35.16 2.64
CA LEU A 393 -55.27 34.66 2.17
C LEU A 393 -56.23 35.79 1.80
N GLU A 394 -55.82 37.07 1.81
CA GLU A 394 -56.73 38.20 1.56
C GLU A 394 -57.43 38.09 0.19
N ASN A 395 -56.71 37.67 -0.87
CA ASN A 395 -57.28 37.40 -2.19
C ASN A 395 -58.24 36.18 -2.20
N PHE A 396 -57.92 35.12 -1.45
CA PHE A 396 -58.79 33.94 -1.32
C PHE A 396 -60.10 34.31 -0.59
N TRP A 397 -60.01 35.10 0.49
CA TRP A 397 -61.17 35.60 1.22
C TRP A 397 -62.01 36.58 0.41
N GLN A 398 -61.40 37.42 -0.43
CA GLN A 398 -62.13 38.25 -1.39
C GLN A 398 -62.91 37.39 -2.40
N GLN A 399 -62.30 36.37 -3.01
CA GLN A 399 -62.97 35.46 -3.94
C GLN A 399 -64.09 34.65 -3.25
N TYR A 400 -63.83 34.10 -2.06
CA TYR A 400 -64.83 33.41 -1.26
C TYR A 400 -66.03 34.33 -0.92
N ASN A 401 -65.77 35.57 -0.49
CA ASN A 401 -66.83 36.53 -0.17
C ASN A 401 -67.60 36.98 -1.42
N TYR A 402 -66.95 37.16 -2.57
CA TYR A 402 -67.60 37.47 -3.84
C TYR A 402 -68.57 36.36 -4.26
N ILE A 403 -68.11 35.10 -4.30
CA ILE A 403 -68.94 33.92 -4.60
C ILE A 403 -70.09 33.81 -3.59
N LYS A 404 -69.83 34.13 -2.31
CA LYS A 404 -70.86 34.12 -1.25
C LYS A 404 -71.91 35.23 -1.44
N THR A 405 -71.54 36.39 -1.98
CA THR A 405 -72.50 37.44 -2.36
C THR A 405 -73.28 37.08 -3.61
N GLU A 406 -72.67 36.50 -4.65
CA GLU A 406 -73.40 35.99 -5.82
C GLU A 406 -74.42 34.91 -5.41
N ASN A 407 -74.02 33.94 -4.58
CA ASN A 407 -74.93 32.92 -4.04
C ASN A 407 -76.07 33.51 -3.20
N TYR A 408 -75.85 34.64 -2.52
CA TYR A 408 -76.92 35.34 -1.82
C TYR A 408 -77.89 36.03 -2.78
N LEU A 409 -77.37 36.71 -3.82
CA LEU A 409 -78.17 37.37 -4.85
C LEU A 409 -79.01 36.36 -5.66
N ILE A 410 -78.39 35.28 -6.15
CA ILE A 410 -79.09 34.18 -6.83
C ILE A 410 -80.21 33.61 -5.94
N LYS A 411 -79.99 33.55 -4.63
CA LYS A 411 -81.01 33.09 -3.67
C LYS A 411 -82.10 34.12 -3.40
N THR A 412 -81.82 35.42 -3.39
CA THR A 412 -82.87 36.46 -3.31
C THR A 412 -83.70 36.50 -4.59
N ASP A 413 -83.07 36.36 -5.75
CA ASP A 413 -83.72 36.43 -7.04
C ASP A 413 -84.58 35.17 -7.28
N TYR A 414 -84.07 33.99 -6.90
CA TYR A 414 -84.88 32.77 -6.81
C TYR A 414 -86.11 32.95 -5.90
N ASN A 415 -85.95 33.54 -4.71
CA ASN A 415 -87.07 33.78 -3.81
C ASN A 415 -88.09 34.78 -4.39
N GLN A 416 -87.63 35.83 -5.08
CA GLN A 416 -88.49 36.78 -5.80
C GLN A 416 -89.25 36.08 -6.92
N LEU A 417 -88.56 35.33 -7.78
CA LEU A 417 -89.16 34.54 -8.86
C LEU A 417 -90.14 33.49 -8.33
N VAL A 418 -89.92 32.88 -7.16
CA VAL A 418 -90.89 31.99 -6.51
C VAL A 418 -92.14 32.75 -6.05
N VAL A 419 -91.99 33.96 -5.50
CA VAL A 419 -93.13 34.83 -5.12
C VAL A 419 -93.89 35.32 -6.36
N GLU A 420 -93.19 35.68 -7.44
CA GLU A 420 -93.81 36.08 -8.71
C GLU A 420 -94.48 34.91 -9.42
N ASN A 421 -93.84 33.74 -9.48
CA ASN A 421 -94.47 32.53 -10.04
C ASN A 421 -95.72 32.14 -9.23
N LYS A 422 -95.70 32.33 -7.90
CA LYS A 422 -96.91 32.18 -7.06
C LYS A 422 -97.99 33.21 -7.42
N LYS A 423 -97.66 34.51 -7.48
CA LYS A 423 -98.59 35.57 -7.93
C LYS A 423 -99.16 35.30 -9.33
N LEU A 424 -98.33 34.84 -10.26
CA LEU A 424 -98.73 34.51 -11.63
C LEU A 424 -99.62 33.27 -11.67
N ARG A 425 -99.33 32.22 -10.90
CA ARG A 425 -100.23 31.05 -10.72
C ARG A 425 -101.58 31.45 -10.12
N ASP A 426 -101.57 32.32 -9.11
CA ASP A 426 -102.79 32.81 -8.47
C ASP A 426 -103.57 33.78 -9.38
N SER A 427 -102.88 34.54 -10.24
CA SER A 427 -103.49 35.34 -11.30
C SER A 427 -104.07 34.48 -12.44
N LEU A 428 -103.38 33.40 -12.83
CA LEU A 428 -103.88 32.42 -13.79
C LEU A 428 -105.12 31.70 -13.25
N ARG A 429 -105.13 31.33 -11.96
CA ARG A 429 -106.31 30.80 -11.26
C ARG A 429 -107.45 31.82 -11.30
N ALA A 430 -107.21 33.08 -10.98
CA ALA A 430 -108.22 34.13 -11.04
C ALA A 430 -108.76 34.34 -12.47
N TYR A 431 -107.89 34.31 -13.49
CA TYR A 431 -108.27 34.45 -14.90
C TYR A 431 -109.07 33.25 -15.41
N LEU A 432 -108.69 32.02 -15.03
CA LEU A 432 -109.46 30.80 -15.32
C LEU A 432 -110.83 30.83 -14.62
N VAL A 433 -110.91 31.31 -13.38
CA VAL A 433 -112.18 31.53 -12.66
C VAL A 433 -113.02 32.64 -13.28
N ALA A 434 -112.41 33.66 -13.89
CA ALA A 434 -113.12 34.71 -14.62
C ALA A 434 -113.67 34.21 -15.96
N ILE A 435 -112.90 33.42 -16.72
CA ILE A 435 -113.38 32.75 -17.95
C ILE A 435 -114.51 31.75 -17.62
N ALA A 436 -114.36 30.97 -16.55
CA ALA A 436 -115.42 30.10 -16.01
C ALA A 436 -116.62 30.87 -15.40
N ARG A 437 -116.58 32.20 -15.41
CA ARG A 437 -117.68 33.11 -15.01
C ARG A 437 -118.14 34.01 -16.16
N VAL A 438 -118.01 33.56 -17.41
CA VAL A 438 -118.90 33.97 -18.50
C VAL A 438 -120.17 33.11 -18.39
N PRO A 439 -121.33 33.66 -17.97
CA PRO A 439 -122.48 32.86 -17.59
C PRO A 439 -123.42 32.60 -18.78
N ASN A 440 -123.12 31.58 -19.60
CA ASN A 440 -124.11 30.96 -20.48
C ASN A 440 -124.55 29.60 -19.92
N THR A 441 -125.48 29.69 -18.96
CA THR A 441 -126.64 28.80 -18.74
C THR A 441 -126.54 27.29 -19.02
N ASN A 442 -126.96 26.52 -18.01
CA ASN A 442 -127.31 25.08 -18.04
C ASN A 442 -126.12 24.11 -17.98
N SER A 443 -126.15 23.01 -17.22
CA SER A 443 -127.04 22.59 -16.11
C SER A 443 -126.44 21.34 -15.42
N THR A 444 -127.03 20.90 -14.29
CA THR A 444 -126.81 19.58 -13.62
C THR A 444 -125.39 19.25 -13.13
N ASN A 445 -125.17 19.09 -11.82
CA ASN A 445 -125.25 17.83 -11.06
C ASN A 445 -124.37 16.72 -11.68
N TYR A 446 -123.37 16.15 -10.98
CA TYR A 446 -123.59 15.20 -9.89
C TYR A 446 -122.37 14.96 -8.97
N ASN A 447 -122.70 14.61 -7.72
CA ASN A 447 -121.88 14.04 -6.64
C ASN A 447 -120.88 12.93 -7.04
N LEU A 448 -119.70 12.86 -6.39
CA LEU A 448 -119.35 11.88 -5.33
C LEU A 448 -117.82 11.76 -5.07
N ILE A 449 -117.47 11.59 -3.78
CA ILE A 449 -116.21 11.08 -3.19
C ILE A 449 -114.95 11.92 -3.47
#